data_AF-A0A5R8MJX1-F1
#
_entry.id   AF-A0A5R8MJX1-F1
#
_cell.length_a   1.000
_cell.length_b   1.000
_cell.length_c   1.000
_cell.angle_alpha   90.00
_cell.angle_beta   90.00
_cell.angle_gamma   90.00
#
_symmetry.space_group_name_H-M   'P 1'
#
loop_
_entity.id
_entity.type
_entity.pdbx_description
1 polymer ?
#
loop_
_entity_poly.entity_id
_entity_poly.type
_entity_poly.pdbx_seq_one_letter_code
_entity_poly.pdbx_strand_id
1 'polypeptide(L)'
;MPIAWRATAGSPAWTPAITTAAAGTGGQGDWTLGAEYFYTELDLTERVEHHHAWETRDDFTEQQDGAYVEAIYGVAPHWELGVRSEALGLTNETVHAHSGELESADASYRHSGQATWRFRDHAFLRAQLSQEDFAGQDESWVAMLQFNATFGHQAGHAH
;
A
#
# COMPACT_ATOMS: atom_id res chain seq x y z
N MET A 1 -0.15 36.16 -7.90
CA MET A 1 -1.28 35.66 -8.70
C MET A 1 -1.67 34.30 -8.12
N PRO A 2 -2.95 34.00 -7.93
CA PRO A 2 -3.36 32.67 -7.48
C PRO A 2 -3.19 31.65 -8.62
N ILE A 3 -2.64 30.50 -8.28
CA ILE A 3 -2.49 29.33 -9.16
C ILE A 3 -3.44 28.26 -8.60
N ALA A 4 -4.22 27.63 -9.48
CA ALA A 4 -5.11 26.55 -9.12
C ALA A 4 -4.84 25.32 -10.00
N TRP A 5 -4.69 24.17 -9.36
CA TRP A 5 -4.50 22.89 -10.05
C TRP A 5 -5.84 22.17 -10.16
N ARG A 6 -6.11 21.57 -11.32
CA ARG A 6 -7.21 20.64 -11.50
C ARG A 6 -6.65 19.29 -11.92
N ALA A 7 -6.75 18.30 -11.03
CA ALA A 7 -6.43 16.92 -11.34
C ALA A 7 -7.66 16.19 -11.90
N THR A 8 -7.47 15.42 -12.96
CA THR A 8 -8.43 14.48 -13.51
C THR A 8 -7.75 13.12 -13.55
N ALA A 9 -8.25 12.15 -12.78
CA ALA A 9 -7.65 10.81 -12.77
C ALA A 9 -8.04 10.05 -14.05
N GLY A 10 -7.03 9.50 -14.75
CA GLY A 10 -7.23 8.43 -15.71
C GLY A 10 -7.80 7.20 -15.01
N SER A 11 -8.45 6.30 -15.76
CA SER A 11 -8.95 5.06 -15.16
C SER A 11 -7.75 4.18 -14.77
N PRO A 12 -7.57 3.83 -13.48
CA PRO A 12 -6.42 3.03 -13.06
C PRO A 12 -6.42 1.67 -13.75
N ALA A 13 -5.24 1.27 -14.25
CA ALA A 13 -5.02 -0.05 -14.81
C ALA A 13 -4.59 -0.99 -13.68
N TRP A 14 -5.51 -1.86 -13.25
CA TRP A 14 -5.27 -2.83 -12.19
C TRP A 14 -4.81 -4.16 -12.78
N THR A 15 -3.72 -4.71 -12.26
CA THR A 15 -3.35 -6.11 -12.50
C THR A 15 -3.95 -6.96 -11.39
N PRO A 16 -4.60 -8.11 -11.67
CA PRO A 16 -5.17 -8.94 -10.62
C PRO A 16 -4.09 -9.40 -9.62
N ALA A 17 -4.40 -9.30 -8.33
CA ALA A 17 -3.57 -9.86 -7.28
C ALA A 17 -3.50 -11.40 -7.44
N ILE A 18 -2.27 -11.94 -7.44
CA ILE A 18 -2.04 -13.39 -7.46
C ILE A 18 -1.81 -13.83 -6.03
N THR A 19 -2.67 -14.72 -5.53
CA THR A 19 -2.51 -15.34 -4.21
C THR A 19 -2.42 -16.86 -4.35
N THR A 20 -1.36 -17.46 -3.80
CA THR A 20 -1.18 -18.91 -3.70
C THR A 20 -1.07 -19.31 -2.24
N ALA A 21 -1.75 -20.38 -1.83
CA ALA A 21 -1.68 -20.89 -0.47
C ALA A 21 -1.55 -22.41 -0.43
N ALA A 22 -0.83 -22.93 0.57
CA ALA A 22 -0.83 -24.33 0.94
C ALA A 22 -0.97 -24.48 2.47
N ALA A 23 -1.59 -25.57 2.92
CA ALA A 23 -1.87 -25.82 4.33
C ALA A 23 -1.18 -27.09 4.83
N GLY A 24 -0.57 -27.00 6.00
CA GLY A 24 -0.03 -28.09 6.81
C GLY A 24 -0.92 -28.40 8.02
N THR A 25 -0.50 -29.39 8.81
CA THR A 25 -1.28 -29.85 9.98
C THR A 25 -1.18 -28.87 11.14
N GLY A 26 -2.32 -28.36 11.61
CA GLY A 26 -2.40 -27.48 12.79
C GLY A 26 -1.88 -26.05 12.54
N GLY A 27 -1.85 -25.61 11.28
CA GLY A 27 -1.32 -24.30 10.86
C GLY A 27 0.20 -24.25 10.73
N GLN A 28 0.90 -25.32 11.13
CA GLN A 28 2.34 -25.44 10.93
C GLN A 28 2.63 -25.91 9.50
N GLY A 29 3.46 -25.15 8.79
CA GLY A 29 3.78 -25.40 7.38
C GLY A 29 2.81 -24.73 6.40
N ASP A 30 1.81 -24.00 6.91
CA ASP A 30 0.94 -23.17 6.08
C ASP A 30 1.77 -22.06 5.45
N TRP A 31 1.62 -21.84 4.15
CA TRP A 31 2.20 -20.68 3.50
C TRP A 31 1.20 -20.02 2.58
N THR A 32 1.26 -18.69 2.53
CA THR A 32 0.49 -17.86 1.62
C THR A 32 1.45 -16.87 0.97
N LEU A 33 1.41 -16.77 -0.36
CA LEU A 33 2.14 -15.78 -1.13
C LEU A 33 1.12 -14.95 -1.92
N GLY A 34 1.14 -13.64 -1.72
CA GLY A 34 0.34 -12.65 -2.45
C GLY A 34 1.25 -11.67 -3.19
N ALA A 35 0.91 -11.29 -4.41
CA ALA A 35 1.58 -10.20 -5.11
C ALA A 35 0.60 -9.43 -5.99
N GLU A 36 0.82 -8.12 -6.11
CA GLU A 36 0.00 -7.25 -6.94
C GLU A 36 0.87 -6.14 -7.56
N TYR A 37 0.48 -5.69 -8.75
CA TYR A 37 1.04 -4.54 -9.45
C TYR A 37 -0.10 -3.62 -9.87
N PHE A 38 0.08 -2.32 -9.67
CA PHE A 38 -0.90 -1.30 -10.03
C PHE A 38 -0.21 -0.13 -10.72
N TYR A 39 -0.96 0.50 -11.63
CA TYR A 39 -0.50 1.64 -12.42
C TYR A 39 -1.63 2.66 -12.53
N THR A 40 -1.33 3.92 -12.27
CA THR A 40 -2.26 5.04 -12.30
C THR A 40 -1.66 6.22 -13.07
N GLU A 41 -2.47 6.82 -13.92
CA GLU A 41 -2.17 8.08 -14.61
C GLU A 41 -3.07 9.19 -14.06
N LEU A 42 -2.48 10.35 -13.75
CA LEU A 42 -3.16 11.52 -13.24
C LEU A 42 -2.89 12.71 -14.18
N ASP A 43 -3.92 13.19 -14.86
CA ASP A 43 -3.82 14.37 -15.71
C ASP A 43 -4.02 15.64 -14.86
N LEU A 44 -3.00 16.48 -14.78
CA LEU A 44 -2.97 17.74 -14.05
C LEU A 44 -3.02 18.92 -15.02
N THR A 45 -4.09 19.71 -14.95
CA THR A 45 -4.17 20.98 -15.69
C THR A 45 -3.87 22.14 -14.74
N GLU A 46 -2.84 22.94 -15.06
CA GLU A 46 -2.55 24.20 -14.38
C GLU A 46 -3.48 25.30 -14.88
N ARG A 47 -4.14 26.01 -13.96
CA ARG A 47 -4.90 27.22 -14.28
C ARG A 47 -4.37 28.42 -13.53
N VAL A 48 -4.17 29.51 -14.28
CA VAL A 48 -3.70 30.78 -13.76
C VAL A 48 -4.78 31.84 -13.97
N GLU A 49 -5.02 32.66 -12.94
CA GLU A 49 -5.94 33.79 -13.06
C GLU A 49 -5.25 34.97 -13.74
N HIS A 50 -5.82 35.42 -14.86
CA HIS A 50 -5.40 36.64 -15.56
C HIS A 50 -6.64 37.53 -15.83
N HIS A 51 -6.62 38.78 -15.36
CA HIS A 51 -7.69 39.76 -15.59
C HIS A 51 -9.13 39.25 -15.29
N HIS A 52 -9.35 38.62 -14.13
CA HIS A 52 -10.64 38.04 -13.70
C HIS A 52 -11.15 36.87 -14.56
N ALA A 53 -10.32 36.27 -15.41
CA ALA A 53 -10.58 35.04 -16.13
C ALA A 53 -9.56 33.96 -15.73
N TRP A 54 -10.01 32.71 -15.69
CA TRP A 54 -9.15 31.55 -15.49
C TRP A 54 -8.69 31.04 -16.86
N GLU A 55 -7.39 31.06 -17.11
CA GLU A 55 -6.80 30.51 -18.32
C GLU A 55 -6.00 29.24 -17.97
N THR A 56 -6.15 28.19 -18.79
CA THR A 56 -5.28 27.03 -18.71
C THR A 56 -3.89 27.43 -19.20
N ARG A 57 -2.88 27.18 -18.38
CA ARG A 57 -1.48 27.52 -18.69
C ARG A 57 -0.78 26.32 -19.32
N ASP A 58 -0.70 25.23 -18.59
CA ASP A 58 0.00 24.01 -18.96
C ASP A 58 -0.81 22.76 -18.56
N ASP A 59 -0.60 21.67 -19.28
CA ASP A 59 -1.16 20.34 -19.00
C ASP A 59 0.01 19.37 -18.74
N PHE A 60 -0.09 18.60 -17.66
CA PHE A 60 0.90 17.61 -17.26
C PHE A 60 0.21 16.27 -17.04
N THR A 61 0.89 15.16 -17.33
CA THR A 61 0.42 13.81 -16.99
C THR A 61 1.42 13.21 -16.01
N GLU A 62 0.98 12.98 -14.78
CA GLU A 62 1.75 12.29 -13.75
C GLU A 62 1.47 10.79 -13.84
N GLN A 63 2.53 9.99 -13.85
CA GLN A 63 2.44 8.54 -13.89
C GLN A 63 2.95 7.99 -12.56
N GLN A 64 2.13 7.18 -11.90
CA GLN A 64 2.51 6.51 -10.66
C GLN A 64 2.23 5.01 -10.77
N ASP A 65 3.27 4.22 -10.53
CA ASP A 65 3.18 2.77 -10.46
C ASP A 65 3.63 2.23 -9.11
N GLY A 66 3.18 1.02 -8.79
CA GLY A 66 3.57 0.36 -7.57
C GLY A 66 3.35 -1.14 -7.62
N ALA A 67 4.14 -1.85 -6.82
CA ALA A 67 4.04 -3.28 -6.65
C ALA A 67 4.12 -3.63 -5.17
N TYR A 68 3.42 -4.68 -4.75
CA TYR A 68 3.71 -5.32 -3.48
C TYR A 68 3.81 -6.84 -3.61
N VAL A 69 4.60 -7.43 -2.73
CA VAL A 69 4.66 -8.86 -2.50
C VAL A 69 4.58 -9.13 -1.00
N GLU A 70 3.75 -10.09 -0.62
CA GLU A 70 3.54 -10.55 0.75
C GLU A 70 3.72 -12.06 0.82
N ALA A 71 4.49 -12.51 1.81
CA ALA A 71 4.62 -13.92 2.14
C ALA A 71 4.31 -14.12 3.62
N ILE A 72 3.44 -15.09 3.93
CA ILE A 72 3.08 -15.49 5.28
C ILE A 72 3.41 -16.98 5.43
N TYR A 73 4.04 -17.34 6.54
CA TYR A 73 4.42 -18.71 6.87
C TYR A 73 4.10 -19.07 8.32
N GLY A 74 3.43 -20.21 8.50
CA GLY A 74 3.14 -20.83 9.79
C GLY A 74 4.33 -21.62 10.32
N VAL A 75 5.18 -20.99 11.13
CA VAL A 75 6.43 -21.59 11.64
C VAL A 75 6.21 -22.66 12.71
N ALA A 76 5.18 -22.49 13.53
CA ALA A 76 4.83 -23.38 14.63
C ALA A 76 3.30 -23.38 14.82
N PRO A 77 2.74 -24.36 15.54
CA PRO A 77 1.32 -24.33 15.89
C PRO A 77 0.96 -22.98 16.50
N HIS A 78 -0.03 -22.30 15.91
CA HIS A 78 -0.51 -20.97 16.33
C HIS A 78 0.41 -19.77 16.05
N TRP A 79 1.58 -19.96 15.43
CA TRP A 79 2.52 -18.87 15.12
C TRP A 79 2.67 -18.69 13.62
N GLU A 80 2.36 -17.50 13.15
CA GLU A 80 2.58 -17.06 11.78
C GLU A 80 3.56 -15.90 11.75
N LEU A 81 4.51 -15.97 10.83
CA LEU A 81 5.37 -14.85 10.47
C LEU A 81 5.03 -14.41 9.06
N GLY A 82 4.96 -13.12 8.83
CA GLY A 82 4.76 -12.54 7.51
C GLY A 82 5.80 -11.48 7.21
N VAL A 83 6.12 -11.36 5.94
CA VAL A 83 6.91 -10.27 5.40
C VAL A 83 6.19 -9.70 4.21
N ARG A 84 6.17 -8.38 4.09
CA ARG A 84 5.57 -7.67 2.96
C ARG A 84 6.52 -6.57 2.53
N SER A 85 6.85 -6.56 1.25
CA SER A 85 7.67 -5.52 0.63
C SER A 85 6.85 -4.83 -0.44
N GLU A 86 6.87 -3.51 -0.41
CA GLU A 86 6.18 -2.63 -1.33
C GLU A 86 7.23 -1.75 -2.03
N ALA A 87 7.07 -1.58 -3.33
CA ALA A 87 7.84 -0.64 -4.13
C ALA A 87 6.84 0.33 -4.77
N LEU A 88 7.01 1.61 -4.52
CA LEU A 88 6.18 2.70 -5.06
C LEU A 88 7.06 3.62 -5.91
N GLY A 89 6.57 4.01 -7.08
CA GLY A 89 7.26 4.97 -7.94
C GLY A 89 8.48 4.38 -8.66
N LEU A 90 8.33 3.22 -9.30
CA LEU A 90 9.37 2.64 -10.16
C LEU A 90 9.52 3.47 -11.46
N THR A 91 8.44 4.13 -11.90
CA THR A 91 8.38 4.98 -13.10
C THR A 91 7.72 6.32 -12.78
N ASN A 92 8.11 6.94 -11.66
CA ASN A 92 7.46 8.14 -11.15
C ASN A 92 7.97 9.39 -11.90
N GLU A 93 7.11 10.10 -12.61
CA GLU A 93 7.42 11.42 -13.20
C GLU A 93 6.58 12.47 -12.45
N THR A 94 7.20 13.28 -11.60
CA THR A 94 6.49 14.29 -10.80
C THR A 94 6.82 15.69 -11.31
N VAL A 95 5.81 16.54 -11.42
CA VAL A 95 5.96 17.94 -11.86
C VAL A 95 6.38 18.79 -10.66
N HIS A 96 7.59 19.35 -10.68
CA HIS A 96 7.99 20.35 -9.69
C HIS A 96 7.31 21.69 -10.00
N ALA A 97 6.48 22.17 -9.07
CA ALA A 97 5.69 23.41 -9.17
C ALA A 97 6.51 24.72 -9.33
N HIS A 98 7.84 24.64 -9.45
CA HIS A 98 8.73 25.78 -9.62
C HIS A 98 9.53 25.81 -10.94
N SER A 99 9.59 24.71 -11.71
CA SER A 99 10.44 24.63 -12.91
C SER A 99 9.68 24.27 -14.20
N GLY A 100 8.46 23.72 -14.12
CA GLY A 100 7.73 23.30 -15.32
C GLY A 100 8.40 22.13 -16.05
N GLU A 101 9.25 21.37 -15.36
CA GLU A 101 10.00 20.25 -15.91
C GLU A 101 9.58 18.96 -15.17
N LEU A 102 9.39 17.87 -15.94
CA LEU A 102 9.11 16.54 -15.41
C LEU A 102 10.44 15.97 -14.89
N GLU A 103 10.54 15.74 -13.58
CA GLU A 103 11.69 15.07 -12.98
C GLU A 103 11.29 13.66 -12.54
N SER A 104 12.18 12.69 -12.78
CA SER A 104 12.02 11.32 -12.29
C SER A 104 12.07 11.34 -10.76
N ALA A 105 10.96 11.03 -10.09
CA ALA A 105 10.93 10.86 -8.66
C ALA A 105 11.50 9.48 -8.28
N ASP A 106 12.40 9.48 -7.31
CA ASP A 106 13.11 8.29 -6.86
C ASP A 106 12.15 7.24 -6.25
N ALA A 107 12.42 5.96 -6.53
CA ALA A 107 11.62 4.84 -6.06
C ALA A 107 11.64 4.74 -4.52
N SER A 108 10.46 4.60 -3.92
CA SER A 108 10.28 4.46 -2.48
C SER A 108 9.97 3.02 -2.12
N TYR A 109 10.65 2.49 -1.12
CA TYR A 109 10.50 1.11 -0.68
C TYR A 109 9.97 1.08 0.75
N ARG A 110 8.98 0.22 0.98
CA ARG A 110 8.49 -0.08 2.33
C ARG A 110 8.62 -1.56 2.59
N HIS A 111 9.34 -1.91 3.64
CA HIS A 111 9.47 -3.29 4.10
C HIS A 111 8.74 -3.42 5.42
N SER A 112 7.93 -4.46 5.56
CA SER A 112 7.21 -4.74 6.79
C SER A 112 7.35 -6.20 7.17
N GLY A 113 7.59 -6.43 8.46
CA GLY A 113 7.55 -7.73 9.09
C GLY A 113 6.36 -7.79 10.05
N GLN A 114 5.69 -8.93 10.08
CA GLN A 114 4.59 -9.19 11.01
C GLN A 114 4.75 -10.54 11.69
N ALA A 115 4.36 -10.61 12.95
CA ALA A 115 4.30 -11.83 13.73
C ALA A 115 2.92 -11.92 14.36
N THR A 116 2.19 -13.00 14.06
CA THR A 116 0.86 -13.26 14.60
C THR A 116 0.89 -14.50 15.47
N TRP A 117 0.40 -14.37 16.69
CA TRP A 117 0.18 -15.48 17.61
C TRP A 117 -1.33 -15.67 17.86
N ARG A 118 -1.85 -16.86 17.52
CA ARG A 118 -3.26 -17.26 17.69
C ARG A 118 -3.45 -18.14 18.93
N PHE A 119 -3.63 -17.54 20.09
CA PHE A 119 -3.87 -18.27 21.34
C PHE A 119 -5.15 -19.12 21.32
N ARG A 120 -6.19 -18.65 20.61
CA ARG A 120 -7.47 -19.34 20.43
C ARG A 120 -8.00 -19.11 19.02
N ASP A 121 -8.95 -19.94 18.59
CA ASP A 121 -9.60 -19.81 17.27
C ASP A 121 -10.22 -18.43 17.03
N HIS A 122 -10.62 -17.74 18.09
CA HIS A 122 -11.27 -16.43 18.06
C HIS A 122 -10.44 -15.31 18.67
N ALA A 123 -9.17 -15.55 19.02
CA ALA A 123 -8.32 -14.52 19.62
C ALA A 123 -6.89 -14.59 19.10
N PHE A 124 -6.38 -13.46 18.61
CA PHE A 124 -5.01 -13.34 18.13
C PHE A 124 -4.37 -12.01 18.51
N LEU A 125 -3.04 -12.06 18.62
CA LEU A 125 -2.18 -10.90 18.81
C LEU A 125 -1.24 -10.83 17.61
N ARG A 126 -1.16 -9.67 16.98
CA ARG A 126 -0.27 -9.41 15.86
C ARG A 126 0.63 -8.25 16.22
N ALA A 127 1.93 -8.45 16.09
CA ALA A 127 2.92 -7.38 16.08
C ALA A 127 3.33 -7.14 14.62
N GLN A 128 3.45 -5.88 14.22
CA GLN A 128 3.92 -5.49 12.91
C GLN A 128 4.98 -4.38 13.08
N LEU A 129 6.05 -4.47 12.30
CA LEU A 129 7.10 -3.47 12.22
C LEU A 129 7.30 -3.14 10.75
N SER A 130 7.19 -1.86 10.41
CA SER A 130 7.39 -1.36 9.06
C SER A 130 8.57 -0.41 9.05
N GLN A 131 9.50 -0.64 8.13
CA GLN A 131 10.58 0.26 7.77
C GLN A 131 10.17 0.95 6.48
N GLU A 132 10.24 2.27 6.49
CA GLU A 132 9.91 3.12 5.35
C GLU A 132 11.17 3.83 4.91
N ASP A 133 11.61 3.55 3.68
CA ASP A 133 12.73 4.19 3.02
C ASP A 133 12.17 4.97 1.83
N PHE A 134 11.83 6.23 2.10
CA PHE A 134 11.36 7.17 1.09
C PHE A 134 12.55 8.00 0.61
N ALA A 135 12.72 8.09 -0.70
CA ALA A 135 13.79 8.88 -1.26
C ALA A 135 13.70 10.35 -0.82
N GLY A 136 14.80 10.86 -0.26
CA GLY A 136 14.89 12.22 0.29
C GLY A 136 14.42 12.39 1.75
N GLN A 137 14.06 11.31 2.45
CA GLN A 137 13.73 11.33 3.88
C GLN A 137 14.58 10.34 4.69
N ASP A 138 14.80 10.64 5.97
CA ASP A 138 15.48 9.73 6.91
C ASP A 138 14.64 8.47 7.14
N GLU A 139 15.31 7.34 7.36
CA GLU A 139 14.66 6.05 7.64
C GLU A 139 13.64 6.16 8.79
N SER A 140 12.41 5.71 8.53
CA SER A 140 11.33 5.73 9.52
C SER A 140 10.91 4.32 9.91
N TRP A 141 10.79 4.09 11.22
CA TRP A 141 10.35 2.82 11.79
C TRP A 141 9.01 2.98 12.47
N VAL A 142 8.01 2.24 12.02
CA VAL A 142 6.65 2.24 12.57
C VAL A 142 6.35 0.87 13.15
N ALA A 143 6.13 0.81 14.46
CA ALA A 143 5.71 -0.40 15.15
C ALA A 143 4.21 -0.33 15.49
N MET A 144 3.50 -1.44 15.28
CA MET A 144 2.09 -1.60 15.59
C MET A 144 1.88 -2.91 16.35
N LEU A 145 1.01 -2.85 17.37
CA LEU A 145 0.51 -4.02 18.07
C LEU A 145 -1.00 -4.05 17.95
N GLN A 146 -1.54 -5.17 17.47
CA GLN A 146 -2.96 -5.37 17.24
C GLN A 146 -3.43 -6.59 18.02
N PHE A 147 -4.45 -6.40 18.85
CA PHE A 147 -5.16 -7.49 19.49
C PHE A 147 -6.57 -7.57 18.91
N ASN A 148 -6.97 -8.78 18.49
CA ASN A 148 -8.33 -9.05 18.05
C ASN A 148 -8.90 -10.21 18.84
N ALA A 149 -10.13 -10.03 19.30
CA ALA A 149 -10.94 -11.08 19.89
C ALA A 149 -12.36 -10.99 19.33
N THR A 150 -12.86 -12.08 18.76
CA THR A 150 -14.25 -12.20 18.33
C THR A 150 -15.06 -12.91 19.40
N PHE A 151 -16.18 -12.32 19.78
CA PHE A 151 -17.11 -12.90 20.76
C PHE A 151 -18.42 -13.23 20.06
N GLY A 152 -18.57 -14.49 19.63
CA GLY A 152 -19.82 -15.02 19.09
C GLY A 152 -20.42 -16.02 20.07
N HIS A 153 -21.54 -15.65 20.71
CA HIS A 153 -22.42 -16.61 21.37
C HIS A 153 -23.27 -17.26 20.28
N GLN A 154 -23.00 -18.52 19.93
CA GLN A 154 -24.05 -19.34 19.33
C GLN A 154 -25.01 -19.74 20.46
N ALA A 155 -25.93 -18.84 20.82
CA ALA A 155 -27.18 -19.29 21.43
C ALA A 155 -27.99 -19.90 20.29
N GLY A 156 -27.83 -21.22 20.11
CA GLY A 156 -28.70 -22.00 19.23
C GLY A 156 -30.15 -21.68 19.60
N HIS A 157 -30.92 -21.25 18.60
CA HIS A 157 -32.36 -21.17 18.73
C HIS A 157 -32.91 -22.58 18.96
N ALA A 158 -33.26 -22.89 20.21
CA ALA A 158 -34.21 -23.95 20.51
C ALA A 158 -35.60 -23.31 20.54
N HIS A 159 -36.40 -23.56 19.52
CA HIS A 159 -37.85 -23.38 19.57
C HIS A 159 -38.55 -24.38 18.66
#